data_AF-A0A0K8SAL8-F1
#
_entry.id   AF-A0A0K8SAL8-F1
#
_cell.length_a   1.000
_cell.length_b   1.000
_cell.length_c   1.000
_cell.angle_alpha   90.00
_cell.angle_beta   90.00
_cell.angle_gamma   90.00
#
_symmetry.space_group_name_H-M   'P 1'
#
loop_
_entity.id
_entity.type
_entity.pdbx_description
1 polymer ?
#
loop_
_entity_poly.entity_id
_entity_poly.type
_entity_poly.pdbx_seq_one_letter_code
_entity_poly.pdbx_strand_id
1 'polypeptide(L)'
;VSIQLPKNKSTEYSISNHALIEAVKELAQPDEFCSIKTTKTAVDLVRLEAEVEVPQNIKWIIPRIEGQTIKLPGQSDNFRARASMAKNDFPSRHDWDSFFRDAKHMNELKAGERPDTIHIQDLPIEWFTTKASNGKPNEKLVCRMFEQFGAIAALDIPSNDPYRSQMKGHISGMKQFNFRTTSLFEVYIQYKDYLSFVAAMDALRGMKLLKKDGEKAWTQVIKVTILPLSVIP
;
A
#
# COMPACT_ATOMS: atom_id res chain seq x y z
N VAL A 1 9.50 -6.30 -6.77
CA VAL A 1 10.87 -6.79 -6.52
C VAL A 1 11.61 -5.78 -5.65
N SER A 2 12.27 -6.21 -4.58
CA SER A 2 13.14 -5.36 -3.75
C SER A 2 14.59 -5.64 -4.09
N ILE A 3 15.33 -4.63 -4.54
CA ILE A 3 16.75 -4.71 -4.89
C ILE A 3 17.56 -3.92 -3.86
N GLN A 4 18.67 -4.49 -3.40
CA GLN A 4 19.62 -3.88 -2.49
C GLN A 4 21.00 -3.84 -3.15
N LEU A 5 21.62 -2.67 -3.08
CA LEU A 5 22.95 -2.41 -3.62
C LEU A 5 23.80 -1.82 -2.50
N PRO A 6 25.01 -2.34 -2.24
CA PRO A 6 25.90 -1.74 -1.26
C PRO A 6 26.31 -0.33 -1.71
N LYS A 7 26.48 0.59 -0.78
CA LYS A 7 27.06 1.91 -1.01
C LYS A 7 28.43 1.91 -0.33
N ASN A 8 29.51 2.03 -1.09
CA ASN A 8 30.85 1.97 -0.50
C ASN A 8 31.19 3.31 0.16
N LYS A 9 31.86 3.27 1.32
CA LYS A 9 32.26 4.48 2.06
C LYS A 9 33.44 5.22 1.40
N SER A 10 34.19 4.52 0.55
CA SER A 10 35.44 4.97 -0.07
C SER A 10 35.25 5.69 -1.41
N THR A 11 34.04 5.76 -1.95
CA THR A 11 33.81 6.49 -3.19
C THR A 11 33.65 7.97 -2.88
N GLU A 12 34.65 8.78 -3.27
CA GLU A 12 34.61 10.25 -3.20
C GLU A 12 33.39 10.85 -3.93
N TYR A 13 32.71 10.05 -4.76
CA TYR A 13 31.56 10.42 -5.57
C TYR A 13 30.25 9.78 -5.06
N SER A 14 29.20 10.59 -4.98
CA SER A 14 27.84 10.12 -4.69
C SER A 14 27.31 9.25 -5.83
N ILE A 15 26.83 8.05 -5.50
CA ILE A 15 26.14 7.18 -6.47
C ILE A 15 24.89 7.86 -7.02
N SER A 16 24.74 7.90 -8.34
CA SER A 16 23.54 8.40 -9.02
C SER A 16 22.41 7.38 -8.97
N ASN A 17 21.25 7.78 -8.44
CA ASN A 17 20.04 6.94 -8.43
C ASN A 17 19.62 6.53 -9.85
N HIS A 18 19.80 7.42 -10.83
CA HIS A 18 19.45 7.13 -12.21
C HIS A 18 20.33 6.02 -12.80
N ALA A 19 21.65 6.07 -12.58
CA ALA A 19 22.57 5.05 -13.07
C ALA A 19 22.29 3.67 -12.45
N LEU A 20 21.94 3.61 -11.15
CA LEU A 20 21.53 2.37 -10.51
C LEU A 20 20.25 1.80 -11.12
N ILE A 21 19.27 2.66 -11.39
CA ILE A 21 17.99 2.28 -12.00
C ILE A 21 18.22 1.69 -13.39
N GLU A 22 19.03 2.35 -14.24
CA GLU A 22 19.31 1.87 -15.59
C GLU A 22 20.06 0.53 -15.59
N ALA A 23 21.07 0.37 -14.72
CA ALA A 23 21.78 -0.90 -14.59
C ALA A 23 20.86 -2.05 -14.14
N VAL A 24 19.92 -1.78 -13.23
CA VAL A 24 18.96 -2.80 -12.78
C VAL A 24 17.93 -3.14 -13.87
N LYS A 25 17.52 -2.17 -14.70
CA LYS A 25 16.66 -2.43 -15.86
C LYS A 25 17.37 -3.30 -16.90
N GLU A 26 18.65 -3.05 -17.16
CA GLU A 26 19.43 -3.86 -18.09
C GLU A 26 19.51 -5.33 -17.64
N LEU A 27 19.71 -5.57 -16.35
CA LEU A 27 19.71 -6.92 -15.77
C LEU A 27 18.34 -7.62 -15.80
N ALA A 28 17.24 -6.87 -15.87
CA ALA A 28 15.89 -7.44 -15.88
C ALA A 28 15.46 -7.97 -17.26
N GLN A 29 16.11 -7.51 -18.33
CA GLN A 29 15.79 -7.86 -19.72
C GLN A 29 15.68 -9.40 -19.93
N PRO A 30 14.76 -9.86 -20.79
CA PRO A 30 13.81 -9.10 -21.60
C PRO A 30 12.59 -8.53 -20.85
N ASP A 31 12.46 -8.76 -19.54
CA ASP A 31 11.33 -8.27 -18.76
C ASP A 31 11.51 -6.79 -18.39
N GLU A 32 10.43 -6.01 -18.48
CA GLU A 32 10.43 -4.59 -18.11
C GLU A 32 9.71 -4.34 -16.79
N PHE A 33 10.17 -3.32 -16.07
CA PHE A 33 9.51 -2.82 -14.86
C PHE A 33 8.50 -1.74 -15.22
N CYS A 34 7.28 -1.83 -14.68
CA CYS A 34 6.29 -0.75 -14.80
C CYS A 34 6.78 0.53 -14.11
N SER A 35 7.45 0.37 -12.98
CA SER A 35 8.08 1.45 -12.24
C SER A 35 9.25 0.93 -11.43
N ILE A 36 10.25 1.76 -11.20
CA ILE A 36 11.36 1.48 -10.30
C ILE A 36 11.75 2.77 -9.60
N LYS A 37 11.85 2.71 -8.27
CA LYS A 37 12.16 3.88 -7.44
C LYS A 37 13.14 3.53 -6.34
N THR A 38 13.93 4.51 -5.94
CA THR A 38 14.78 4.41 -4.74
C THR A 38 13.92 4.65 -3.51
N THR A 39 13.82 3.64 -2.63
CA THR A 39 12.99 3.70 -1.41
C THR A 39 13.79 4.01 -0.16
N LYS A 40 15.08 3.65 -0.15
CA LYS A 40 15.97 3.96 0.97
C LYS A 40 17.39 4.22 0.47
N THR A 41 17.97 5.31 0.94
CA THR A 41 19.40 5.60 0.77
C THR A 41 20.02 5.75 2.14
N ALA A 42 20.88 4.81 2.50
CA ALA A 42 21.69 4.82 3.71
C ALA A 42 23.17 5.01 3.34
N VAL A 43 24.03 5.09 4.35
CA VAL A 43 25.48 5.27 4.16
C VAL A 43 26.10 4.09 3.43
N ASP A 44 25.62 2.88 3.71
CA ASP A 44 26.18 1.60 3.29
C ASP A 44 25.28 0.83 2.30
N LEU A 45 24.09 1.35 1.99
CA LEU A 45 23.05 0.64 1.26
C LEU A 45 22.16 1.61 0.47
N VAL A 46 21.82 1.21 -0.75
CA VAL A 46 20.68 1.74 -1.50
C VAL A 46 19.67 0.64 -1.72
N ARG A 47 18.39 0.90 -1.41
CA ARG A 47 17.27 0.02 -1.72
C ARG A 47 16.42 0.61 -2.84
N LEU A 48 16.19 -0.21 -3.85
CA LEU A 48 15.25 0.06 -4.93
C LEU A 48 14.05 -0.86 -4.79
N GLU A 49 12.87 -0.36 -5.15
CA GLU A 49 11.68 -1.17 -5.34
C GLU A 49 11.19 -1.02 -6.76
N ALA A 50 11.01 -2.16 -7.43
CA ALA A 50 10.56 -2.26 -8.79
C ALA A 50 9.23 -3.01 -8.86
N GLU A 51 8.30 -2.47 -9.63
CA GLU A 51 6.99 -3.06 -9.91
C GLU A 51 7.04 -3.79 -11.26
N VAL A 52 6.42 -4.96 -11.30
CA VAL A 52 6.37 -5.83 -12.48
C VAL A 52 4.92 -5.95 -12.90
N GLU A 53 4.64 -5.85 -14.19
CA GLU A 53 3.27 -5.91 -14.73
C GLU A 53 2.63 -7.26 -14.45
N VAL A 54 3.38 -8.32 -14.70
CA VAL A 54 2.95 -9.71 -14.51
C VAL A 54 3.64 -10.27 -13.26
N PRO A 55 2.93 -10.45 -12.13
CA PRO A 55 3.55 -10.96 -10.89
C PRO A 55 4.26 -12.31 -11.06
N GLN A 56 3.80 -13.14 -12.00
CA GLN A 56 4.41 -14.44 -12.30
C GLN A 56 5.83 -14.31 -12.87
N ASN A 57 6.19 -13.18 -13.49
CA ASN A 57 7.52 -12.97 -14.06
C ASN A 57 8.58 -12.71 -12.99
N ILE A 58 8.18 -12.39 -11.76
CA ILE A 58 9.09 -12.18 -10.62
C ILE A 58 10.03 -13.39 -10.41
N LYS A 59 9.53 -14.61 -10.66
CA LYS A 59 10.33 -15.86 -10.54
C LYS A 59 11.50 -15.93 -11.53
N TRP A 60 11.40 -15.21 -12.66
CA TRP A 60 12.45 -15.12 -13.67
C TRP A 60 13.34 -13.90 -13.47
N ILE A 61 12.76 -12.77 -13.03
CA ILE A 61 13.48 -11.51 -12.83
C ILE A 61 14.43 -11.58 -11.63
N ILE A 62 14.00 -12.14 -10.49
CA ILE A 62 14.83 -12.17 -9.28
C ILE A 62 16.17 -12.89 -9.53
N PRO A 63 16.21 -14.12 -10.07
CA PRO A 63 17.46 -14.83 -10.31
C PRO A 63 18.39 -14.13 -11.30
N ARG A 64 17.85 -13.32 -12.23
CA ARG A 64 18.68 -12.54 -13.17
C ARG A 64 19.42 -11.40 -12.48
N ILE A 65 18.86 -10.82 -11.43
CA ILE A 65 19.46 -9.68 -10.73
C ILE A 65 20.27 -10.15 -9.51
N GLU A 66 19.80 -11.21 -8.84
CA GLU A 66 20.42 -11.72 -7.62
C GLU A 66 21.87 -12.13 -7.88
N GLY A 67 22.78 -11.56 -7.08
CA GLY A 67 24.20 -11.87 -7.11
C GLY A 67 24.95 -11.29 -8.31
N GLN A 68 24.30 -10.54 -9.19
CA GLN A 68 24.95 -9.91 -10.34
C GLN A 68 25.86 -8.76 -9.93
N THR A 69 26.90 -8.55 -10.73
CA THR A 69 27.84 -7.45 -10.56
C THR A 69 27.38 -6.25 -11.39
N ILE A 70 27.08 -5.14 -10.72
CA ILE A 70 26.77 -3.86 -11.35
C ILE A 70 28.03 -2.98 -11.34
N LYS A 71 28.39 -2.49 -12.52
CA LYS A 71 29.43 -1.48 -12.72
C LYS A 71 28.76 -0.17 -13.06
N LEU A 72 29.02 0.87 -12.27
CA LEU A 72 28.48 2.19 -12.54
C LEU A 72 29.50 3.06 -13.26
N PRO A 73 29.08 3.91 -14.22
CA PRO A 73 29.96 4.85 -14.88
C PRO A 73 30.67 5.75 -13.86
N GLY A 74 32.00 5.83 -13.93
CA GLY A 74 32.81 6.65 -13.02
C GLY A 74 33.09 6.05 -11.64
N GLN A 75 32.69 4.81 -11.38
CA GLN A 75 33.09 4.07 -10.18
C GLN A 75 34.03 2.91 -10.53
N SER A 76 35.13 2.81 -9.78
CA SER A 76 36.05 1.66 -9.83
C SER A 76 35.47 0.42 -9.15
N ASP A 77 34.55 0.62 -8.21
CA ASP A 77 34.00 -0.43 -7.37
C ASP A 77 32.88 -1.19 -8.08
N ASN A 78 32.92 -2.51 -7.94
CA ASN A 78 31.90 -3.43 -8.42
C ASN A 78 30.88 -3.70 -7.30
N PHE A 79 29.60 -3.47 -7.57
CA PHE A 79 28.53 -3.70 -6.59
C PHE A 79 27.86 -5.03 -6.85
N ARG A 80 27.64 -5.84 -5.81
CA ARG A 80 26.85 -7.06 -5.93
C ARG A 80 25.40 -6.77 -5.58
N ALA A 81 24.51 -6.89 -6.57
CA ALA A 81 23.08 -6.70 -6.38
C ALA A 81 22.48 -7.87 -5.58
N ARG A 82 21.57 -7.56 -4.66
CA ARG A 82 20.70 -8.54 -4.02
C ARG A 82 19.25 -8.23 -4.37
N ALA A 83 18.54 -9.19 -4.93
CA ALA A 83 17.14 -9.08 -5.32
C ALA A 83 16.29 -10.08 -4.52
N SER A 84 15.12 -9.62 -4.09
CA SER A 84 14.16 -10.45 -3.36
C SER A 84 12.74 -10.06 -3.73
N MET A 85 11.78 -10.94 -3.42
CA MET A 85 10.38 -10.59 -3.53
C MET A 85 10.06 -9.52 -2.48
N ALA A 86 9.46 -8.41 -2.91
CA ALA A 86 9.01 -7.40 -1.98
C ALA A 86 7.89 -8.00 -1.13
N LYS A 87 7.92 -7.73 0.18
CA LYS A 87 6.81 -8.10 1.06
C LYS A 87 5.66 -7.15 0.78
N ASN A 88 4.48 -7.69 0.47
CA ASN A 88 3.27 -6.89 0.48
C ASN A 88 2.89 -6.63 1.94
N ASP A 89 2.80 -5.36 2.33
CA ASP A 89 2.25 -4.93 3.63
C ASP A 89 0.72 -5.05 3.56
N PHE A 90 0.24 -6.28 3.43
CA PHE A 90 -1.17 -6.62 3.31
C PHE A 90 -1.45 -7.87 4.16
N PRO A 91 -2.48 -7.85 5.03
CA PRO A 91 -2.75 -8.97 5.92
C PRO A 91 -3.15 -10.21 5.11
N SER A 92 -2.61 -11.36 5.47
CA SER A 92 -2.97 -12.65 4.89
C SER A 92 -4.23 -13.21 5.53
N ARG A 93 -4.83 -14.23 4.90
CA ARG A 93 -5.98 -14.94 5.47
C ARG A 93 -5.70 -15.50 6.85
N HIS A 94 -4.50 -16.05 7.03
CA HIS A 94 -4.05 -16.52 8.33
C HIS A 94 -3.97 -15.40 9.36
N ASP A 95 -3.51 -14.21 8.96
CA ASP A 95 -3.35 -13.07 9.87
C ASP A 95 -4.71 -12.62 10.42
N TRP A 96 -5.72 -12.46 9.57
CA TRP A 96 -7.04 -12.05 10.05
C TRP A 96 -7.80 -13.19 10.74
N ASP A 97 -7.73 -14.44 10.24
CA ASP A 97 -8.40 -15.57 10.90
C ASP A 97 -7.85 -15.78 12.33
N SER A 98 -6.53 -15.60 12.53
CA SER A 98 -5.91 -15.67 13.86
C SER A 98 -6.27 -14.47 14.72
N PHE A 99 -6.23 -13.26 14.14
CA PHE A 99 -6.58 -12.02 14.84
C PHE A 99 -7.99 -12.06 15.44
N PHE A 100 -8.98 -12.53 14.68
CA PHE A 100 -10.35 -12.61 15.17
C PHE A 100 -10.56 -13.82 16.10
N ARG A 101 -9.91 -14.97 15.85
CA ARG A 101 -9.99 -16.15 16.75
C ARG A 101 -9.48 -15.85 18.17
N ASP A 102 -8.37 -15.13 18.27
CA ASP A 102 -7.72 -14.85 19.55
C ASP A 102 -8.35 -13.65 20.29
N ALA A 103 -9.34 -12.98 19.68
CA ALA A 103 -10.06 -11.89 20.30
C ALA A 103 -11.00 -12.41 21.40
N LYS A 104 -10.79 -11.92 22.63
CA LYS A 104 -11.52 -12.36 23.86
C LYS A 104 -13.05 -12.23 23.79
N HIS A 105 -13.59 -11.51 22.81
CA HIS A 105 -15.02 -11.23 22.63
C HIS A 105 -15.50 -11.49 21.19
N MET A 106 -14.91 -12.48 20.50
CA MET A 106 -15.33 -12.85 19.14
C MET A 106 -16.70 -13.53 19.13
N ASN A 107 -17.63 -13.01 18.33
CA ASN A 107 -18.93 -13.61 18.07
C ASN A 107 -19.27 -13.47 16.59
N GLU A 108 -19.33 -14.60 15.88
CA GLU A 108 -19.60 -14.66 14.44
C GLU A 108 -20.96 -14.04 14.04
N LEU A 109 -21.90 -13.96 14.98
CA LEU A 109 -23.25 -13.46 14.75
C LEU A 109 -23.39 -11.95 15.00
N LYS A 110 -22.36 -11.28 15.54
CA LYS A 110 -22.39 -9.85 15.80
C LYS A 110 -21.52 -9.09 14.80
N ALA A 111 -22.11 -8.04 14.23
CA ALA A 111 -21.40 -7.09 13.38
C ALA A 111 -20.23 -6.48 14.16
N GLY A 112 -19.07 -6.44 13.53
CA GLY A 112 -17.83 -5.94 14.11
C GLY A 112 -17.05 -7.00 14.87
N GLU A 113 -17.70 -8.01 15.47
CA GLU A 113 -17.02 -9.06 16.28
C GLU A 113 -16.45 -10.20 15.42
N ARG A 114 -16.36 -9.97 14.12
CA ARG A 114 -15.96 -10.91 13.06
C ARG A 114 -15.16 -10.18 11.98
N PRO A 115 -14.44 -10.90 11.10
CA PRO A 115 -13.78 -10.31 9.92
C PRO A 115 -14.80 -9.74 8.93
N ASP A 116 -15.28 -8.53 9.19
CA ASP A 116 -16.19 -7.80 8.32
C ASP A 116 -15.75 -6.37 8.01
N THR A 117 -14.72 -5.87 8.70
CA THR A 117 -14.27 -4.49 8.61
C THR A 117 -12.87 -4.38 8.00
N ILE A 118 -12.75 -3.58 6.94
CA ILE A 118 -11.47 -3.18 6.35
C ILE A 118 -11.18 -1.70 6.66
N HIS A 119 -9.92 -1.39 6.88
CA HIS A 119 -9.41 -0.04 7.03
C HIS A 119 -8.51 0.29 5.84
N ILE A 120 -8.84 1.35 5.12
CA ILE A 120 -8.10 1.79 3.94
C ILE A 120 -7.53 3.17 4.21
N GLN A 121 -6.23 3.33 4.00
CA GLN A 121 -5.50 4.58 4.14
C GLN A 121 -4.94 5.04 2.79
N ASP A 122 -4.47 6.28 2.76
CA ASP A 122 -3.85 6.93 1.60
C ASP A 122 -4.79 7.12 0.40
N LEU A 123 -6.08 7.35 0.66
CA LEU A 123 -7.08 7.66 -0.39
C LEU A 123 -7.03 9.15 -0.76
N PRO A 124 -7.01 9.55 -2.04
CA PRO A 124 -6.93 10.97 -2.41
C PRO A 124 -8.29 11.66 -2.26
N ILE A 125 -8.38 12.69 -1.42
CA ILE A 125 -9.63 13.43 -1.17
C ILE A 125 -10.24 13.95 -2.49
N GLU A 126 -9.40 14.47 -3.39
CA GLU A 126 -9.80 14.98 -4.71
C GLU A 126 -10.48 13.94 -5.61
N TRP A 127 -10.29 12.64 -5.34
CA TRP A 127 -10.95 11.57 -6.10
C TRP A 127 -12.35 11.27 -5.57
N PHE A 128 -12.60 11.61 -4.31
CA PHE A 128 -13.83 11.32 -3.60
C PHE A 128 -14.57 12.59 -3.19
N THR A 129 -14.21 13.75 -3.72
CA THR A 129 -14.90 15.02 -3.43
C THR A 129 -15.89 15.39 -4.55
N THR A 130 -16.86 16.23 -4.20
CA THR A 130 -17.84 16.82 -5.11
C THR A 130 -17.89 18.31 -4.84
N LYS A 131 -18.41 19.11 -5.78
CA LYS A 131 -18.59 20.56 -5.56
C LYS A 131 -19.43 20.88 -4.31
N ALA A 132 -20.31 19.95 -3.90
CA ALA A 132 -21.17 20.08 -2.74
C ALA A 132 -20.50 19.68 -1.41
N SER A 133 -19.34 18.99 -1.43
CA SER A 133 -18.74 18.43 -0.21
C SER A 133 -17.68 19.33 0.44
N ASN A 134 -17.52 20.58 -0.01
CA ASN A 134 -16.64 21.60 0.60
C ASN A 134 -15.23 21.09 0.94
N GLY A 135 -14.62 20.30 0.05
CA GLY A 135 -13.28 19.76 0.25
C GLY A 135 -13.21 18.54 1.18
N LYS A 136 -14.34 18.01 1.64
CA LYS A 136 -14.41 16.73 2.38
C LYS A 136 -14.70 15.56 1.44
N PRO A 137 -14.20 14.35 1.76
CA PRO A 137 -14.55 13.14 1.04
C PRO A 137 -16.05 12.82 1.18
N ASN A 138 -16.67 12.50 0.04
CA ASN A 138 -18.09 12.21 -0.10
C ASN A 138 -18.33 10.71 0.15
N GLU A 139 -19.03 10.41 1.25
CA GLU A 139 -19.34 9.03 1.67
C GLU A 139 -20.07 8.23 0.58
N LYS A 140 -20.97 8.86 -0.20
CA LYS A 140 -21.69 8.16 -1.27
C LYS A 140 -20.76 7.71 -2.40
N LEU A 141 -19.72 8.48 -2.70
CA LEU A 141 -18.71 8.08 -3.71
C LEU A 141 -17.88 6.90 -3.21
N VAL A 142 -17.45 6.96 -1.94
CA VAL A 142 -16.70 5.87 -1.33
C VAL A 142 -17.56 4.61 -1.26
N CYS A 143 -18.81 4.73 -0.78
CA CYS A 143 -19.76 3.62 -0.71
C CYS A 143 -19.93 2.96 -2.07
N ARG A 144 -20.27 3.73 -3.12
CA ARG A 144 -20.43 3.19 -4.49
C ARG A 144 -19.19 2.48 -5.02
N MET A 145 -17.99 2.98 -4.70
CA MET A 145 -16.75 2.39 -5.17
C MET A 145 -16.47 1.04 -4.51
N PHE A 146 -16.77 0.89 -3.21
CA PHE A 146 -16.46 -0.33 -2.47
C PHE A 146 -17.65 -1.31 -2.39
N GLU A 147 -18.87 -0.87 -2.70
CA GLU A 147 -20.05 -1.73 -2.84
C GLU A 147 -19.91 -2.79 -3.95
N GLN A 148 -18.96 -2.62 -4.88
CA GLN A 148 -18.67 -3.62 -5.91
C GLN A 148 -18.21 -4.97 -5.33
N PHE A 149 -17.64 -4.96 -4.11
CA PHE A 149 -17.21 -6.18 -3.43
C PHE A 149 -18.31 -6.82 -2.60
N GLY A 150 -19.40 -6.09 -2.35
CA GLY A 150 -20.57 -6.54 -1.62
C GLY A 150 -21.24 -5.45 -0.80
N ALA A 151 -22.33 -5.81 -0.13
CA ALA A 151 -23.16 -4.84 0.59
C ALA A 151 -22.43 -4.26 1.80
N ILE A 152 -22.36 -2.93 1.88
CA ILE A 152 -21.78 -2.20 3.01
C ILE A 152 -22.83 -2.07 4.12
N ALA A 153 -22.44 -2.41 5.35
CA ALA A 153 -23.25 -2.28 6.56
C ALA A 153 -23.04 -0.90 7.20
N ALA A 154 -21.78 -0.48 7.33
CA ALA A 154 -21.39 0.80 7.89
C ALA A 154 -20.13 1.33 7.19
N LEU A 155 -20.02 2.65 7.11
CA LEU A 155 -18.89 3.34 6.53
C LEU A 155 -18.56 4.53 7.44
N ASP A 156 -17.30 4.62 7.89
CA ASP A 156 -16.82 5.71 8.73
C ASP A 156 -15.62 6.38 8.06
N ILE A 157 -15.68 7.71 7.94
CA ILE A 157 -14.59 8.55 7.46
C ILE A 157 -14.20 9.51 8.59
N PRO A 158 -13.08 9.28 9.30
CA PRO A 158 -12.70 10.08 10.46
C PRO A 158 -12.60 11.59 10.18
N SER A 159 -12.18 11.98 8.98
CA SER A 159 -12.08 13.41 8.61
C SER A 159 -13.43 14.11 8.49
N ASN A 160 -14.54 13.36 8.38
CA ASN A 160 -15.88 13.91 8.31
C ASN A 160 -16.46 14.20 9.70
N ASP A 161 -16.01 13.47 10.74
CA ASP A 161 -16.53 13.56 12.10
C ASP A 161 -15.87 14.69 12.93
N PRO A 162 -16.61 15.76 13.27
CA PRO A 162 -16.08 16.87 14.06
C PRO A 162 -15.79 16.53 15.53
N TYR A 163 -16.33 15.42 16.05
CA TYR A 163 -16.15 15.00 17.44
C TYR A 163 -15.04 13.96 17.62
N ARG A 164 -14.39 13.53 16.53
CA ARG A 164 -13.38 12.46 16.56
C ARG A 164 -12.15 12.79 17.40
N SER A 165 -11.80 14.07 17.52
CA SER A 165 -10.73 14.59 18.38
C SER A 165 -11.02 14.47 19.88
N GLN A 166 -12.30 14.30 20.24
CA GLN A 166 -12.77 14.13 21.61
C GLN A 166 -12.93 12.65 21.98
N MET A 167 -12.83 11.74 21.01
CA MET A 167 -12.91 10.29 21.25
C MET A 167 -11.60 9.75 21.84
N LYS A 168 -11.71 8.66 22.62
CA LYS A 168 -10.54 7.97 23.18
C LYS A 168 -9.61 7.52 22.04
N GLY A 169 -8.29 7.60 22.24
CA GLY A 169 -7.30 7.36 21.17
C GLY A 169 -7.36 5.97 20.49
N HIS A 170 -7.99 4.96 21.11
CA HIS A 170 -8.22 3.66 20.48
C HIS A 170 -9.47 3.62 19.57
N ILE A 171 -10.40 4.57 19.71
CA ILE A 171 -11.64 4.75 18.93
C ILE A 171 -11.45 5.83 17.87
N SER A 172 -10.62 6.83 18.18
CA SER A 172 -10.34 7.98 17.31
C SER A 172 -9.78 7.55 15.94
N GLY A 173 -9.24 6.34 15.80
CA GLY A 173 -8.73 5.81 14.52
C GLY A 173 -7.46 6.53 14.02
N MET A 174 -7.20 7.74 14.51
CA MET A 174 -6.05 8.59 14.23
C MET A 174 -4.75 7.98 14.79
N LYS A 175 -4.16 7.04 14.05
CA LYS A 175 -2.72 6.79 14.15
C LYS A 175 -2.00 7.96 13.47
N GLN A 176 -1.78 9.01 14.26
CA GLN A 176 -1.01 10.20 13.93
C GLN A 176 -1.62 11.02 12.79
N PHE A 177 -1.97 12.27 13.11
CA PHE A 177 -1.96 13.37 12.15
C PHE A 177 -0.59 13.38 11.46
N ASN A 178 -0.46 12.64 10.35
CA ASN A 178 0.63 12.87 9.43
C ASN A 178 0.33 14.23 8.80
N PHE A 179 1.00 15.26 9.32
CA PHE A 179 1.06 16.63 8.82
C PHE A 179 1.57 16.73 7.36
N ARG A 180 1.57 15.63 6.60
CA ARG A 180 2.28 15.54 5.32
C ARG A 180 1.43 15.67 4.07
N THR A 181 0.10 15.56 4.10
CA THR A 181 -0.73 15.95 2.95
C THR A 181 -2.18 16.21 3.37
N THR A 182 -2.68 17.44 3.24
CA THR A 182 -4.11 17.79 3.35
C THR A 182 -4.99 17.16 2.25
N SER A 183 -4.42 16.28 1.43
CA SER A 183 -5.02 15.72 0.22
C SER A 183 -5.33 14.23 0.32
N LEU A 184 -4.99 13.55 1.42
CA LEU A 184 -5.26 12.12 1.64
C LEU A 184 -6.21 11.93 2.84
N PHE A 185 -7.04 10.90 2.79
CA PHE A 185 -7.92 10.49 3.89
C PHE A 185 -7.88 8.96 4.10
N GLU A 186 -8.50 8.52 5.19
CA GLU A 186 -8.70 7.12 5.52
C GLU A 186 -10.19 6.82 5.69
N VAL A 187 -10.57 5.56 5.48
CA VAL A 187 -11.95 5.09 5.62
C VAL A 187 -12.00 3.70 6.22
N TYR A 188 -13.08 3.46 6.96
CA TYR A 188 -13.41 2.20 7.60
C TYR A 188 -14.68 1.70 6.91
N ILE A 189 -14.62 0.49 6.36
CA ILE A 189 -15.71 -0.09 5.59
C ILE A 189 -16.05 -1.43 6.22
N GLN A 190 -17.27 -1.52 6.73
CA GLN A 190 -17.83 -2.75 7.26
C GLN A 190 -18.78 -3.37 6.23
N TYR A 191 -18.53 -4.62 5.86
CA TYR A 191 -19.41 -5.40 4.98
C TYR A 191 -20.47 -6.16 5.78
N LYS A 192 -21.61 -6.45 5.13
CA LYS A 192 -22.70 -7.21 5.74
C LYS A 192 -22.38 -8.70 5.92
N ASP A 193 -21.43 -9.23 5.17
CA ASP A 193 -21.09 -10.65 5.20
C ASP A 193 -19.59 -10.88 4.97
N TYR A 194 -19.12 -12.03 5.43
CA TYR A 194 -17.71 -12.43 5.36
C TYR A 194 -17.23 -12.62 3.91
N LEU A 195 -18.10 -13.08 3.00
CA LEU A 195 -17.70 -13.32 1.62
C LEU A 195 -17.37 -11.99 0.93
N SER A 196 -18.15 -10.94 1.19
CA SER A 196 -17.89 -9.58 0.72
C SER A 196 -16.57 -9.02 1.30
N PHE A 197 -16.29 -9.27 2.58
CA PHE A 197 -15.00 -8.93 3.18
C PHE A 197 -13.83 -9.66 2.49
N VAL A 198 -13.92 -10.98 2.31
CA VAL A 198 -12.88 -11.77 1.66
C VAL A 198 -12.69 -11.33 0.20
N ALA A 199 -13.78 -11.08 -0.53
CA ALA A 199 -13.75 -10.58 -1.90
C ALA A 199 -13.03 -9.24 -1.99
N ALA A 200 -13.31 -8.30 -1.08
CA ALA A 200 -12.60 -7.02 -1.01
C ALA A 200 -11.11 -7.23 -0.68
N MET A 201 -10.78 -8.08 0.29
CA MET A 201 -9.39 -8.32 0.68
C MET A 201 -8.57 -8.98 -0.43
N ASP A 202 -9.14 -9.95 -1.16
CA ASP A 202 -8.46 -10.57 -2.29
C ASP A 202 -8.32 -9.62 -3.48
N ALA A 203 -9.34 -8.79 -3.75
CA ALA A 203 -9.31 -7.83 -4.84
C ALA A 203 -8.36 -6.65 -4.59
N LEU A 204 -8.19 -6.21 -3.34
CA LEU A 204 -7.32 -5.08 -3.00
C LEU A 204 -5.86 -5.49 -2.75
N ARG A 205 -5.57 -6.79 -2.60
CA ARG A 205 -4.22 -7.29 -2.29
C ARG A 205 -3.22 -6.94 -3.40
N GLY A 206 -2.25 -6.09 -3.04
CA GLY A 206 -1.19 -5.68 -3.98
C GLY A 206 -1.67 -4.77 -5.11
N MET A 207 -2.89 -4.23 -5.00
CA MET A 207 -3.48 -3.37 -6.02
C MET A 207 -3.35 -1.89 -5.68
N LYS A 208 -3.51 -1.06 -6.71
CA LYS A 208 -3.60 0.40 -6.62
C LYS A 208 -4.95 0.86 -7.10
N LEU A 209 -5.41 2.01 -6.61
CA LEU A 209 -6.58 2.65 -7.18
C LEU A 209 -6.23 3.35 -8.48
N LEU A 210 -7.11 3.23 -9.47
CA LEU A 210 -7.00 3.88 -10.77
C LEU A 210 -8.14 4.89 -10.92
N LYS A 211 -7.80 6.15 -11.20
CA LYS A 211 -8.75 7.16 -11.65
C LYS A 211 -8.49 7.44 -13.12
N LYS A 212 -9.51 7.23 -13.96
CA LYS A 212 -9.47 7.58 -15.40
C LYS A 212 -10.38 8.78 -15.65
N ASP A 213 -9.87 9.78 -16.37
CA ASP A 213 -10.60 10.96 -16.80
C ASP A 213 -10.26 11.24 -18.28
N GLY A 214 -11.11 10.71 -19.17
CA GLY A 214 -10.82 10.67 -20.61
C GLY A 214 -9.52 9.90 -20.90
N GLU A 215 -8.55 10.62 -21.48
CA GLU A 215 -7.21 10.11 -21.82
C GLU A 215 -6.22 10.14 -20.63
N LYS A 216 -6.57 10.83 -19.53
CA LYS A 216 -5.69 10.92 -18.36
C LYS A 216 -5.99 9.78 -17.39
N ALA A 217 -4.94 9.20 -16.84
CA ALA A 217 -5.02 8.16 -15.82
C ALA A 217 -4.06 8.47 -14.67
N TRP A 218 -4.54 8.30 -13.45
CA TRP A 218 -3.72 8.42 -12.24
C TRP A 218 -3.85 7.15 -11.41
N THR A 219 -2.75 6.75 -10.77
CA THR A 219 -2.75 5.64 -9.83
C THR A 219 -2.39 6.11 -8.43
N GLN A 220 -3.02 5.51 -7.42
CA GLN A 220 -2.72 5.77 -6.02
C GLN A 220 -2.48 4.45 -5.30
N VAL A 221 -1.34 4.35 -4.62
CA VAL A 221 -1.08 3.25 -3.70
C VAL A 221 -1.94 3.45 -2.46
N ILE A 222 -2.67 2.41 -2.09
CA ILE A 222 -3.48 2.39 -0.87
C ILE A 222 -2.89 1.40 0.12
N LYS A 223 -3.08 1.68 1.41
CA LYS A 223 -2.75 0.73 2.47
C LYS A 223 -4.04 0.14 3.02
N VAL A 224 -4.10 -1.19 3.10
CA VAL A 224 -5.28 -1.91 3.61
C VAL A 224 -4.89 -2.71 4.83
N THR A 225 -5.58 -2.49 5.93
CA THR A 225 -5.40 -3.21 7.20
C THR A 225 -6.73 -3.73 7.72
N ILE A 226 -6.66 -4.74 8.58
CA ILE A 226 -7.80 -5.16 9.41
C ILE A 226 -7.77 -4.40 10.72
N LEU A 227 -8.93 -4.22 11.34
CA LEU A 227 -9.01 -3.58 12.65
C LEU A 227 -9.86 -4.38 13.63
N PRO A 228 -9.58 -4.22 14.94
CA PRO A 228 -10.48 -4.70 15.98
C PRO A 228 -11.75 -3.85 16.05
N LEU A 229 -12.83 -4.51 16.49
CA LEU A 229 -14.13 -4.04 16.97
C LEU A 229 -14.31 -2.59 17.45
N SER A 230 -13.31 -1.99 18.10
CA SER A 230 -13.51 -0.79 18.93
C SER A 230 -13.34 0.53 18.17
N VAL A 231 -13.29 0.52 16.84
CA VAL A 231 -12.83 1.69 16.06
C VAL A 231 -13.90 2.31 15.14
N ILE A 232 -15.02 1.62 14.88
CA ILE A 232 -16.17 2.26 14.23
C ILE A 232 -17.11 2.78 15.33
N PRO A 233 -17.24 4.11 15.51
CA PRO A 233 -18.16 4.69 16.49
C PRO A 233 -19.63 4.46 16.15
#